data_AF-A0A7Y3J526-F1
#
_entry.id   AF-A0A7Y3J526-F1
#
_cell.length_a   1.000
_cell.length_b   1.000
_cell.length_c   1.000
_cell.angle_alpha   90.00
_cell.angle_beta   90.00
_cell.angle_gamma   90.00
#
_symmetry.space_group_name_H-M   'P 1'
#
loop_
_entity.id
_entity.type
_entity.pdbx_description
1 polymer ?
#
loop_
_entity_poly.entity_id
_entity_poly.type
_entity_poly.pdbx_seq_one_letter_code
_entity_poly.pdbx_strand_id
1 'polypeptide(L)' 'MRGFRLVLIGAALALGGCANIQPWVKPYERNHLADPIMSWNRDAVSAAYMNHLFETREGARGATGIAGGGCGCN' A
#
# COMPACT_ATOMS: atom_id res chain seq x y z
N MET A 1 43.50 0.73 10.62
CA MET A 1 42.96 1.97 10.00
C MET A 1 42.40 1.79 8.59
N ARG A 2 42.94 0.91 7.73
CA ARG A 2 42.41 0.67 6.37
C ARG A 2 41.00 0.06 6.35
N GLY A 3 40.71 -0.92 7.22
CA GLY A 3 39.39 -1.56 7.31
C GLY A 3 38.25 -0.64 7.76
N PHE A 4 38.52 0.26 8.72
CA PHE A 4 37.52 1.22 9.21
C PHE A 4 37.06 2.20 8.13
N ARG A 5 37.97 2.60 7.22
CA ARG A 5 37.62 3.44 6.07
C ARG A 5 36.71 2.73 5.07
N LEU A 6 36.91 1.43 4.84
CA LEU A 6 36.06 0.64 3.94
C LEU A 6 34.64 0.47 4.49
N VAL A 7 34.51 0.27 5.81
CA VAL A 7 33.21 0.18 6.49
C VAL A 7 32.43 1.49 6.39
N LEU A 8 33.09 2.64 6.60
CA LEU A 8 32.45 3.95 6.49
C LEU A 8 31.96 4.26 5.06
N ILE A 9 32.73 3.86 4.04
CA ILE A 9 32.34 4.03 2.63
C ILE A 9 31.12 3.16 2.30
N GLY A 10 31.10 1.90 2.75
CA GLY A 10 29.96 1.00 2.55
C GLY A 10 28.67 1.52 3.21
N ALA A 11 28.77 2.06 4.43
CA ALA A 11 27.63 2.63 5.15
C ALA A 11 27.06 3.88 4.45
N ALA A 12 27.90 4.75 3.88
CA ALA A 12 27.46 5.93 3.16
C ALA A 12 26.67 5.59 1.87
N LEU A 13 27.08 4.53 1.17
CA LEU A 13 26.40 4.07 -0.06
C LEU A 13 25.01 3.49 0.22
N ALA A 14 24.82 2.82 1.36
CA ALA A 14 23.53 2.24 1.74
C ALA A 14 22.44 3.30 2.04
N LEU A 15 22.84 4.52 2.36
CA LEU A 15 21.94 5.64 2.68
C LEU A 15 21.47 6.41 1.42
N GLY A 16 22.03 6.11 0.24
CA GLY A 16 21.75 6.82 -1.02
C GLY A 16 20.42 6.48 -1.70
N GLY A 17 19.66 5.49 -1.20
CA GLY A 17 18.40 5.04 -1.81
C GLY A 17 17.23 6.03 -1.71
N CYS A 18 17.35 7.07 -0.88
CA CYS A 18 16.33 8.10 -0.70
C CYS A 18 16.56 9.36 -1.55
N ALA A 19 17.54 9.34 -2.47
CA ALA A 19 17.78 10.47 -3.35
C ALA A 19 16.72 10.53 -4.45
N ASN A 20 15.94 11.60 -4.40
CA ASN A 20 15.13 12.23 -5.46
C ASN A 20 15.25 11.52 -6.83
N ILE A 21 14.35 10.57 -7.09
CA ILE A 21 14.28 9.86 -8.37
C ILE A 21 13.62 10.82 -9.38
N GLN A 22 14.43 11.65 -10.03
CA GLN A 22 13.99 12.45 -11.16
C GLN A 22 14.32 11.71 -12.46
N PRO A 23 13.36 11.60 -13.39
CA PRO A 23 12.05 12.26 -13.39
C PRO A 23 11.00 11.45 -12.62
N TRP A 24 10.19 12.15 -11.81
CA TRP A 24 8.94 11.58 -11.30
C TRP A 24 8.06 11.16 -12.48
N VAL A 25 7.25 10.11 -12.29
CA VAL A 25 6.23 9.72 -13.28
C VAL A 25 5.39 10.96 -13.60
N LYS A 26 5.32 11.32 -14.88
CA LYS A 26 4.57 12.53 -15.26
C LYS A 26 3.09 12.34 -14.91
N PRO A 27 2.34 13.40 -14.54
CA PRO A 27 0.95 13.27 -14.13
C PRO A 27 0.06 12.49 -15.10
N TYR A 28 0.32 12.60 -16.40
CA TYR A 28 -0.42 11.91 -17.46
C TYR A 28 -0.01 10.44 -17.68
N GLU A 29 1.18 10.02 -17.23
CA GLU A 29 1.63 8.63 -17.29
C GLU A 29 1.02 7.78 -16.16
N ARG A 30 0.47 8.43 -15.11
CA ARG A 30 -0.23 7.76 -14.00
C ARG A 30 -1.42 6.92 -14.47
N ASN A 31 -2.05 7.28 -15.60
CA ASN A 31 -3.18 6.52 -16.15
C ASN A 31 -2.79 5.08 -16.53
N HIS A 32 -1.52 4.84 -16.91
CA HIS A 32 -1.04 3.48 -17.17
C HIS A 32 -1.01 2.61 -15.92
N LEU A 33 -0.95 3.21 -14.72
CA LEU A 33 -0.96 2.50 -13.45
C LEU A 33 -2.38 2.16 -12.97
N ALA A 34 -3.40 2.73 -13.61
CA ALA A 34 -4.82 2.52 -13.27
C ALA A 34 -5.54 1.63 -14.30
N ASP A 35 -4.81 0.76 -15.00
CA ASP A 35 -5.42 -0.21 -15.92
C ASP A 35 -6.37 -1.14 -15.15
N PRO A 36 -7.65 -1.30 -15.56
CA PRO A 36 -8.59 -2.22 -14.94
C PRO A 36 -8.07 -3.66 -14.79
N ILE A 37 -7.15 -4.12 -15.64
CA ILE A 37 -6.53 -5.45 -15.53
C ILE A 37 -5.68 -5.61 -14.26
N MET A 38 -5.15 -4.50 -13.73
CA MET A 38 -4.35 -4.46 -12.50
C MET A 38 -5.23 -4.27 -11.25
N SER A 39 -6.55 -4.21 -11.39
CA SER A 39 -7.45 -4.14 -10.25
C SER A 39 -7.39 -5.43 -9.44
N TRP A 40 -7.16 -5.30 -8.13
CA TRP A 40 -7.25 -6.41 -7.17
C TRP A 40 -8.61 -7.10 -7.17
N ASN A 41 -9.65 -6.36 -7.55
CA ASN A 41 -10.97 -6.91 -7.73
C ASN A 41 -11.58 -6.43 -9.05
N ARG A 42 -11.79 -7.37 -9.97
CA ARG A 42 -12.36 -7.09 -11.29
C ARG A 42 -13.86 -6.78 -11.22
N ASP A 43 -14.56 -7.31 -10.23
CA ASP A 43 -16.01 -7.32 -10.16
C ASP A 43 -16.50 -6.59 -8.90
N ALA A 44 -16.68 -5.27 -9.00
CA ALA A 44 -17.03 -4.42 -7.86
C ALA A 44 -18.32 -4.84 -7.12
N VAL A 45 -19.30 -5.40 -7.85
CA VAL A 45 -20.57 -5.87 -7.27
C VAL A 45 -20.38 -7.10 -6.39
N SER A 46 -19.59 -8.07 -6.85
CA SER A 46 -19.31 -9.27 -6.04
C SER A 46 -18.40 -8.93 -4.85
N ALA A 47 -17.47 -8.00 -5.04
CA ALA A 47 -16.63 -7.43 -3.97
C ALA A 47 -17.48 -6.85 -2.83
N ALA A 48 -18.44 -5.99 -3.18
CA ALA A 48 -19.31 -5.34 -2.21
C ALA A 48 -20.18 -6.36 -1.46
N TYR A 49 -20.71 -7.37 -2.16
CA TYR A 49 -21.47 -8.45 -1.55
C TYR A 49 -20.65 -9.26 -0.54
N MET A 50 -19.43 -9.65 -0.92
CA MET A 50 -18.53 -10.39 -0.03
C MET A 50 -18.07 -9.55 1.17
N ASN A 51 -17.79 -8.26 0.96
CA ASN A 51 -17.46 -7.35 2.06
C ASN A 51 -18.61 -7.21 3.05
N HIS A 52 -19.86 -7.10 2.58
CA HIS A 52 -21.03 -7.05 3.46
C HIS A 52 -21.21 -8.34 4.29
N LEU A 53 -20.95 -9.50 3.68
CA LEU A 53 -20.92 -10.78 4.39
C LEU A 53 -19.83 -10.80 5.47
N PHE A 54 -18.62 -10.34 5.15
CA PHE A 54 -17.53 -10.29 6.12
C PHE A 54 -17.82 -9.29 7.26
N GLU A 55 -18.41 -8.13 6.96
CA GLU A 55 -18.83 -7.16 7.99
C GLU A 55 -19.88 -7.75 8.94
N THR A 56 -20.84 -8.49 8.39
CA THR A 56 -21.92 -9.10 9.18
C THR A 56 -21.42 -10.26 10.04
N ARG A 57 -20.50 -11.09 9.51
CA ARG A 57 -20.02 -12.29 10.20
C ARG A 57 -18.84 -12.01 11.13
N GLU A 58 -17.97 -11.08 10.75
CA GLU A 58 -16.71 -10.77 11.41
C GLU A 58 -16.73 -9.39 12.08
N GLY A 59 -17.90 -8.77 12.26
CA GLY A 59 -18.13 -7.41 12.80
C GLY A 59 -17.53 -7.11 14.18
N ALA A 60 -16.94 -8.10 14.84
CA ALA A 60 -16.11 -7.90 16.03
C ALA A 60 -14.69 -7.37 15.71
N ARG A 61 -14.18 -7.53 14.48
CA ARG A 61 -12.77 -7.26 14.10
C ARG A 61 -12.55 -6.11 13.14
N GLY A 62 -13.61 -5.53 12.57
CA GLY A 62 -13.54 -4.21 11.94
C GLY A 62 -12.42 -3.98 10.94
N ALA A 63 -12.59 -4.45 9.70
CA ALA A 63 -11.45 -4.55 8.78
C ALA A 63 -11.68 -3.94 7.38
N THR A 64 -12.87 -3.39 7.08
CA THR A 64 -13.23 -3.02 5.69
C THR A 64 -13.55 -1.53 5.48
N GLY A 65 -13.59 -0.69 6.51
CA GLY A 65 -13.91 0.74 6.38
C GLY A 65 -13.47 1.63 7.54
N ILE A 66 -13.57 2.95 7.35
CA ILE A 66 -13.24 4.00 8.36
C ILE A 66 -14.16 3.92 9.60
N ALA A 67 -15.26 3.17 9.54
CA ALA A 67 -16.14 2.90 10.66
C ALA A 67 -16.48 1.41 10.72
N GLY A 68 -16.04 0.73 11.76
CA GLY A 68 -16.47 -0.63 12.07
C GLY A 68 -15.33 -1.41 12.71
N GLY A 69 -15.52 -1.83 13.96
CA GLY A 69 -14.52 -2.45 14.83
C GLY A 69 -14.84 -2.15 16.30
N GLY A 70 -15.99 -2.62 16.77
CA GLY A 70 -16.49 -2.37 18.13
C GLY A 70 -17.92 -2.86 18.28
N CYS A 71 -18.42 -2.95 19.53
CA CYS A 71 -19.67 -3.60 19.96
C CYS A 71 -21.01 -3.08 19.36
N GLY A 72 -21.01 -2.45 18.19
CA GLY A 72 -22.23 -2.18 17.43
C GLY A 72 -23.15 -1.14 18.04
N CYS A 73 -22.70 -0.31 18.98
CA CYS A 73 -23.49 0.81 19.48
C CYS A 73 -23.30 2.02 18.55
N ASN A 74 -24.27 2.26 17.67
CA ASN A 74 -24.68 3.62 17.28
C ASN A 74 -25.90 3.98 18.12
#